data_AF-A0A511KNN6-F1
#
_entry.id   AF-A0A511KNN6-F1
#
_cell.length_a   1.000
_cell.length_b   1.000
_cell.length_c   1.000
_cell.angle_alpha   90.00
_cell.angle_beta   90.00
_cell.angle_gamma   90.00
#
_symmetry.space_group_name_H-M   'P 1'
#
loop_
_entity.id
_entity.type
_entity.pdbx_description
1 polymer ?
#
loop_
_entity_poly.entity_id
_entity_poly.type
_entity_poly.pdbx_seq_one_letter_code
_entity_poly.pdbx_strand_id
1 'polypeptide(L)'
;MSRPSQRSRPESVYSASGSSFVSSASAVPIHDGEAHPDRVLPEIYLIEQAFLDRLGNAEIQLDLFLDYRHNAEAYSSVHTYFKQPQPPLLAVWGAGDELFVPAGAEAFNEVLPDAKHVMIDGAGHFALENHSDEVIKHVREFLGGLSG
;
A
#
# COMPACT_ATOMS: atom_id res chain seq x y z
N MET A 1 -14.60 -9.00 -38.32
CA MET A 1 -13.94 -8.95 -36.99
C MET A 1 -13.09 -7.69 -36.97
N SER A 2 -13.61 -6.60 -36.41
CA SER A 2 -12.97 -5.27 -36.46
C SER A 2 -12.30 -4.97 -35.13
N ARG A 3 -11.04 -4.53 -35.16
CA ARG A 3 -10.28 -4.06 -34.00
C ARG A 3 -10.97 -2.87 -33.33
N PRO A 4 -10.94 -2.72 -31.99
CA PRO A 4 -11.46 -1.53 -31.35
C PRO A 4 -10.63 -0.30 -31.75
N SER A 5 -11.35 0.77 -32.08
CA SER A 5 -10.84 2.11 -32.38
C SER A 5 -10.04 2.67 -31.19
N GLN A 6 -8.79 3.06 -31.43
CA GLN A 6 -8.03 3.90 -30.51
C GLN A 6 -8.73 5.25 -30.42
N ARG A 7 -9.36 5.54 -29.27
CA ARG A 7 -9.81 6.89 -28.94
C ARG A 7 -8.57 7.79 -28.86
N SER A 8 -8.51 8.78 -29.73
CA SER A 8 -7.55 9.87 -29.68
C SER A 8 -7.67 10.59 -28.32
N ARG A 9 -6.64 10.46 -27.48
CA ARG A 9 -6.53 11.18 -26.20
C ARG A 9 -6.08 12.62 -26.49
N PRO A 10 -6.69 13.64 -25.86
CA PRO A 10 -6.29 15.04 -26.09
C PRO A 10 -4.92 15.32 -25.44
N GLU A 11 -3.99 15.88 -26.22
CA GLU A 11 -2.63 16.26 -25.81
C GLU A 11 -2.57 17.33 -24.71
N SER A 12 -3.68 17.99 -24.40
CA SER A 12 -3.69 19.22 -23.58
C SER A 12 -3.59 19.01 -22.06
N VAL A 13 -3.55 17.76 -21.57
CA VAL A 13 -3.39 17.47 -20.13
C VAL A 13 -1.90 17.37 -19.75
N TYR A 14 -1.00 17.24 -20.72
CA TYR A 14 0.44 16.99 -20.50
C TYR A 14 1.33 18.25 -20.47
N SER A 15 0.77 19.47 -20.47
CA SER A 15 1.58 20.71 -20.60
C SER A 15 2.05 21.34 -19.28
N ALA A 16 1.75 20.73 -18.13
CA ALA A 16 2.52 20.97 -16.91
C ALA A 16 3.52 19.82 -16.78
N SER A 17 4.81 20.10 -16.62
CA SER A 17 5.89 19.11 -16.63
C SER A 17 5.52 17.85 -15.85
N GLY A 18 5.29 16.73 -16.56
CA GLY A 18 4.92 15.44 -15.95
C GLY A 18 5.89 14.97 -14.87
N SER A 19 7.14 15.47 -14.88
CA SER A 19 8.13 15.18 -13.83
C SER A 19 7.80 15.77 -12.45
N SER A 20 6.82 16.66 -12.34
CA SER A 20 6.46 17.31 -11.06
C SER A 20 5.36 16.58 -10.29
N PHE A 21 4.65 15.63 -10.93
CA PHE A 21 3.50 14.95 -10.32
C PHE A 21 3.92 13.67 -9.57
N VAL A 22 4.98 13.00 -10.04
CA VAL A 22 5.62 11.96 -9.24
C VAL A 22 6.50 12.67 -8.21
N SER A 23 5.87 13.00 -7.09
CA SER A 23 6.54 13.51 -5.91
C SER A 23 7.80 12.70 -5.64
N SER A 24 8.91 13.37 -5.32
CA SER A 24 10.08 12.67 -4.79
C SER A 24 9.64 11.81 -3.61
N ALA A 25 10.18 10.62 -3.42
CA ALA A 25 9.86 9.80 -2.25
C ALA A 25 10.11 10.55 -0.92
N SER A 26 11.01 11.54 -0.93
CA SER A 26 11.24 12.51 0.15
C SER A 26 10.11 13.52 0.43
N ALA A 27 9.03 13.54 -0.36
CA ALA A 27 7.89 14.45 -0.20
C ALA A 27 6.58 13.72 0.16
N VAL A 28 6.62 12.39 0.28
CA VAL A 28 5.56 11.59 0.94
C VAL A 28 5.97 11.42 2.41
N PRO A 29 5.04 11.54 3.39
CA PRO A 29 5.34 11.44 4.82
C PRO A 29 5.63 9.99 5.27
N ILE A 30 6.49 9.27 4.55
CA ILE A 30 6.82 7.85 4.80
C ILE A 30 7.56 7.61 6.13
N HIS A 31 8.07 8.68 6.75
CA HIS A 31 8.75 8.65 8.04
C HIS A 31 7.90 9.17 9.20
N ASP A 32 6.72 9.74 8.92
CA ASP A 32 5.87 10.28 9.97
C ASP A 32 5.29 9.14 10.82
N GLY A 33 5.13 9.40 12.12
CA GLY A 33 4.68 8.40 13.09
C GLY A 33 5.71 7.33 13.47
N GLU A 34 6.88 7.28 12.83
CA GLU A 34 7.98 6.37 13.17
C GLU A 34 8.85 6.94 14.30
N ALA A 35 9.16 6.13 15.31
CA ALA A 35 9.98 6.50 16.46
C ALA A 35 11.48 6.57 16.12
N HIS A 36 11.92 5.80 15.13
CA HIS A 36 13.30 5.75 14.65
C HIS A 36 13.40 5.96 13.13
N PRO A 37 13.02 7.14 12.61
CA PRO A 37 12.94 7.38 11.16
C PRO A 37 14.31 7.31 10.48
N ASP A 38 15.39 7.55 11.22
CA ASP A 38 16.78 7.44 10.79
C ASP A 38 17.23 5.99 10.51
N ARG A 39 16.45 4.98 10.96
CA ARG A 39 16.73 3.56 10.69
C ARG A 39 16.14 3.08 9.36
N VAL A 40 15.22 3.82 8.77
CA VAL A 40 14.74 3.53 7.41
C VAL A 40 15.90 3.80 6.47
N LEU A 41 16.44 2.73 5.89
CA LEU A 41 17.55 2.82 4.95
C LEU A 41 17.13 3.66 3.73
N PRO A 42 17.89 4.70 3.35
CA PRO A 42 17.56 5.55 2.22
C PRO A 42 17.33 4.78 0.91
N GLU A 43 18.01 3.65 0.74
CA GLU A 43 17.90 2.79 -0.42
C GLU A 43 16.47 2.30 -0.66
N ILE A 44 15.65 2.13 0.38
CA ILE A 44 14.26 1.65 0.26
C ILE A 44 13.46 2.55 -0.68
N TYR A 45 13.50 3.87 -0.44
CA TYR A 45 12.72 4.83 -1.21
C TYR A 45 13.50 5.43 -2.39
N LEU A 46 14.84 5.44 -2.34
CA LEU A 46 15.68 5.90 -3.46
C LEU A 46 15.64 4.94 -4.65
N ILE A 47 15.62 3.63 -4.39
CA ILE A 47 15.48 2.62 -5.45
C ILE A 47 14.10 2.78 -6.10
N GLU A 48 13.03 2.89 -5.30
CA GLU A 48 11.69 3.15 -5.80
C GLU A 48 11.64 4.41 -6.67
N GLN A 49 12.24 5.52 -6.21
CA GLN A 49 12.35 6.74 -7.00
C GLN A 49 13.07 6.51 -8.34
N ALA A 50 14.17 5.75 -8.35
CA ALA A 50 14.88 5.43 -9.58
C ALA A 50 14.04 4.60 -10.56
N PHE A 51 13.13 3.76 -10.06
CA PHE A 51 12.12 3.10 -10.90
C PHE A 51 11.08 4.09 -11.41
N LEU A 52 10.59 4.98 -10.56
CA LEU A 52 9.60 6.01 -10.89
C LEU A 52 10.12 7.03 -11.92
N ASP A 53 11.41 7.35 -11.91
CA ASP A 53 12.05 8.31 -12.79
C ASP A 53 12.29 7.78 -14.22
N ARG A 54 11.97 6.52 -14.50
CA ARG A 54 12.09 5.96 -15.85
C ARG A 54 11.19 6.72 -16.83
N LEU A 55 11.69 6.92 -18.05
CA LEU A 55 10.96 7.65 -19.09
C LEU A 55 9.57 7.02 -19.32
N GLY A 56 8.52 7.84 -19.23
CA GLY A 56 7.13 7.44 -19.41
C GLY A 56 6.43 6.93 -18.15
N ASN A 57 7.15 6.74 -17.03
CA ASN A 57 6.52 6.24 -15.81
C ASN A 57 5.64 7.28 -15.12
N ALA A 58 5.94 8.57 -15.24
CA ALA A 58 5.11 9.62 -14.64
C ALA A 58 3.68 9.58 -15.17
N GLU A 59 3.52 9.42 -16.49
CA GLU A 59 2.22 9.29 -17.14
C GLU A 59 1.50 7.99 -16.76
N ILE A 60 2.25 6.89 -16.61
CA ILE A 60 1.69 5.60 -16.17
C ILE A 60 1.19 5.68 -14.71
N GLN A 61 1.96 6.30 -13.81
CA GLN A 61 1.56 6.47 -12.41
C GLN A 61 0.36 7.40 -12.28
N LEU A 62 0.31 8.49 -13.06
CA LEU A 62 -0.85 9.37 -13.09
C LEU A 62 -2.11 8.63 -13.58
N ASP A 63 -1.99 7.84 -14.65
CA ASP A 63 -3.09 7.00 -15.14
C ASP A 63 -3.56 6.03 -14.04
N LEU A 64 -2.64 5.41 -13.29
CA LEU A 64 -2.96 4.51 -12.16
C LEU A 64 -3.67 5.25 -11.01
N PHE A 65 -3.18 6.43 -10.59
CA PHE A 65 -3.82 7.22 -9.53
C PHE A 65 -5.22 7.69 -9.92
N LEU A 66 -5.41 8.09 -11.18
CA LEU A 66 -6.72 8.48 -11.70
C LEU A 66 -7.69 7.29 -11.76
N ASP A 67 -7.19 6.09 -12.06
CA ASP A 67 -7.99 4.87 -12.11
C ASP A 67 -8.28 4.30 -10.72
N TYR A 68 -7.46 4.59 -9.70
CA TYR A 68 -7.59 4.08 -8.34
C TYR A 68 -8.97 4.29 -7.72
N ARG A 69 -9.68 5.36 -8.12
CA ARG A 69 -11.07 5.62 -7.70
C ARG A 69 -12.05 4.48 -8.02
N HIS A 70 -11.77 3.68 -9.05
CA HIS A 70 -12.59 2.53 -9.41
C HIS A 70 -12.31 1.30 -8.53
N ASN A 71 -11.26 1.30 -7.69
CA ASN A 71 -11.01 0.21 -6.73
C ASN A 71 -12.17 -0.01 -5.77
N ALA A 72 -12.88 1.06 -5.40
CA ALA A 72 -14.06 0.96 -4.53
C ALA A 72 -15.15 0.04 -5.14
N GLU A 73 -15.26 -0.01 -6.47
CA GLU A 73 -16.21 -0.90 -7.15
C GLU A 73 -15.82 -2.38 -6.99
N ALA A 74 -14.52 -2.67 -6.85
CA ALA A 74 -14.00 -4.02 -6.61
C ALA A 74 -14.16 -4.49 -5.15
N TYR A 75 -14.33 -3.60 -4.18
CA TYR A 75 -14.39 -4.00 -2.76
C TYR A 75 -15.54 -4.96 -2.46
N SER A 76 -16.68 -4.81 -3.13
CA SER A 76 -17.80 -5.75 -2.97
C SER A 76 -17.44 -7.18 -3.37
N SER A 77 -16.67 -7.37 -4.45
CA SER A 77 -16.24 -8.70 -4.90
C SER A 77 -15.16 -9.26 -3.98
N VAL A 78 -14.21 -8.43 -3.53
CA VAL A 78 -13.19 -8.81 -2.53
C VAL A 78 -13.84 -9.22 -1.21
N HIS A 79 -14.80 -8.46 -0.70
CA HIS A 79 -15.54 -8.77 0.53
C HIS A 79 -16.34 -10.07 0.38
N THR A 80 -16.96 -10.29 -0.78
CA THR A 80 -17.66 -11.56 -1.08
C THR A 80 -16.68 -12.73 -1.09
N TYR A 81 -15.49 -12.53 -1.68
CA TYR A 81 -14.43 -13.52 -1.66
C TYR A 81 -13.93 -13.82 -0.25
N PHE A 82 -13.89 -12.88 0.70
CA PHE A 82 -13.50 -13.19 2.07
C PHE A 82 -14.58 -13.92 2.87
N LYS A 83 -15.86 -13.62 2.62
CA LYS A 83 -17.00 -14.19 3.36
C LYS A 83 -17.18 -15.71 3.21
N GLN A 84 -16.75 -16.31 2.10
CA GLN A 84 -16.94 -17.74 1.83
C GLN A 84 -15.80 -18.64 2.37
N PRO A 85 -14.53 -18.46 1.97
CA PRO A 85 -13.39 -19.23 2.47
C PRO A 85 -12.98 -18.87 3.90
N GLN A 86 -13.37 -17.68 4.42
CA GLN A 86 -12.99 -17.20 5.75
C GLN A 86 -11.51 -17.48 6.10
N PRO A 87 -10.55 -17.06 5.24
CA PRO A 87 -9.15 -17.36 5.48
C PRO A 87 -8.70 -16.77 6.82
N PRO A 88 -7.85 -17.49 7.57
CA PRO A 88 -7.16 -16.89 8.70
C PRO A 88 -6.38 -15.66 8.22
N LEU A 89 -6.55 -14.53 8.90
CA LEU A 89 -5.88 -13.27 8.57
C LEU A 89 -5.15 -12.71 9.79
N LEU A 90 -3.92 -12.25 9.55
CA LEU A 90 -3.15 -11.41 10.46
C LEU A 90 -2.85 -10.10 9.73
N ALA A 91 -3.34 -8.98 10.26
CA ALA A 91 -2.94 -7.64 9.86
C ALA A 91 -1.92 -7.10 10.88
N VAL A 92 -0.68 -6.86 10.43
CA VAL A 92 0.35 -6.19 11.25
C VAL A 92 0.53 -4.79 10.69
N TRP A 93 0.45 -3.78 11.56
CA TRP A 93 0.39 -2.38 11.15
C TRP A 93 1.29 -1.50 12.01
N GLY A 94 1.80 -0.42 11.44
CA GLY A 94 2.40 0.66 12.23
C GLY A 94 1.31 1.49 12.90
N ALA A 95 1.38 1.66 14.22
CA ALA A 95 0.39 2.45 14.96
C ALA A 95 0.38 3.93 14.54
N GLY A 96 1.49 4.42 13.99
CA GLY A 96 1.66 5.78 13.48
C GLY A 96 1.55 5.92 11.95
N ASP A 97 1.11 4.90 11.20
CA ASP A 97 1.01 5.00 9.73
C ASP A 97 -0.07 6.02 9.31
N GLU A 98 0.36 7.11 8.67
CA GLU A 98 -0.52 8.17 8.15
C GLU A 98 -0.97 7.93 6.70
N LEU A 99 -0.30 7.02 5.97
CA LEU A 99 -0.63 6.69 4.58
C LEU A 99 -1.73 5.63 4.52
N PHE A 100 -1.59 4.57 5.32
CA PHE A 100 -2.59 3.55 5.53
C PHE A 100 -3.01 3.54 6.99
N VAL A 101 -4.02 4.35 7.31
CA VAL A 101 -4.44 4.54 8.70
C VAL A 101 -4.81 3.22 9.39
N PRO A 102 -4.51 3.05 10.70
CA PRO A 102 -4.75 1.80 11.44
C PRO A 102 -6.19 1.26 11.38
N ALA A 103 -7.18 2.13 11.20
CA ALA A 103 -8.58 1.73 11.00
C ALA A 103 -8.77 0.77 9.79
N GLY A 104 -7.87 0.81 8.80
CA GLY A 104 -7.86 -0.14 7.68
C GLY A 104 -7.57 -1.58 8.11
N ALA A 105 -6.72 -1.79 9.12
CA ALA A 105 -6.46 -3.11 9.67
C ALA A 105 -7.67 -3.68 10.42
N GLU A 106 -8.38 -2.84 11.17
CA GLU A 106 -9.58 -3.22 11.92
C GLU A 106 -10.77 -3.52 10.98
N ALA A 107 -10.86 -2.82 9.84
CA ALA A 107 -11.92 -3.02 8.86
C ALA A 107 -11.99 -4.46 8.30
N PHE A 108 -10.90 -5.24 8.35
CA PHE A 108 -10.95 -6.66 7.98
C PHE A 108 -11.95 -7.45 8.82
N ASN A 109 -12.18 -7.08 10.09
CA ASN A 109 -13.11 -7.77 10.98
C ASN A 109 -14.58 -7.67 10.51
N GLU A 110 -14.92 -6.73 9.62
CA GLU A 110 -16.28 -6.63 9.02
C GLU A 110 -16.63 -7.84 8.15
N VAL A 111 -15.62 -8.49 7.56
CA VAL A 111 -15.79 -9.61 6.62
C VAL A 111 -15.06 -10.88 7.06
N LEU A 112 -14.10 -10.76 7.99
CA LEU A 112 -13.33 -11.84 8.60
C LEU A 112 -13.36 -11.67 10.13
N PRO A 113 -14.40 -12.16 10.82
CA PRO A 113 -14.59 -11.90 12.25
C PRO A 113 -13.39 -12.32 13.12
N ASP A 114 -12.70 -13.39 12.71
CA ASP A 114 -11.53 -13.95 13.41
C ASP A 114 -10.18 -13.35 12.96
N ALA A 115 -10.20 -12.29 12.13
CA ALA A 115 -9.00 -11.57 11.75
C ALA A 115 -8.28 -11.02 12.99
N LYS A 116 -6.99 -11.30 13.09
CA LYS A 116 -6.12 -10.76 14.15
C LYS A 116 -5.47 -9.48 13.65
N HIS A 117 -5.37 -8.48 14.51
CA HIS A 117 -4.64 -7.26 14.26
C HIS A 117 -3.52 -7.09 15.29
N VAL A 118 -2.38 -6.57 14.86
CA VAL A 118 -1.27 -6.18 15.70
C VAL A 118 -0.88 -4.77 15.30
N MET A 119 -0.91 -3.85 16.25
CA MET A 119 -0.41 -2.49 16.09
C MET A 119 0.96 -2.41 16.74
N ILE A 120 1.98 -2.03 15.98
CA ILE A 120 3.33 -1.86 16.47
C ILE A 120 3.50 -0.41 16.91
N ASP A 121 3.68 -0.22 18.21
CA ASP A 121 3.89 1.10 18.80
C ASP A 121 5.21 1.71 18.33
N GLY A 122 5.15 2.98 17.93
CA GLY A 122 6.32 3.68 17.38
C GLY A 122 6.72 3.26 15.96
N ALA A 123 5.95 2.40 15.29
CA ALA A 123 6.13 2.11 13.87
C ALA A 123 5.26 3.04 13.00
N GLY A 124 5.88 3.57 11.94
CA GLY A 124 5.20 4.29 10.86
C GLY A 124 4.87 3.36 9.69
N HIS A 125 4.91 3.90 8.46
CA HIS A 125 4.58 3.16 7.23
C HIS A 125 5.49 1.94 6.99
N PHE A 126 6.78 2.05 7.32
CA PHE A 126 7.77 0.99 7.13
C PHE A 126 7.89 0.04 8.34
N ALA A 127 6.75 -0.43 8.85
CA ALA A 127 6.70 -1.30 10.03
C ALA A 127 7.55 -2.58 9.85
N LEU A 128 7.56 -3.17 8.65
CA LEU A 128 8.37 -4.35 8.37
C LEU A 128 9.87 -4.05 8.35
N GLU A 129 10.29 -2.92 7.80
CA GLU A 129 11.70 -2.59 7.61
C GLU A 129 12.36 -2.16 8.93
N ASN A 130 11.65 -1.39 9.77
CA ASN A 130 12.19 -0.89 11.04
C ASN A 130 11.92 -1.79 12.24
N HIS A 131 10.83 -2.54 12.21
CA HIS A 131 10.36 -3.38 13.33
C HIS A 131 10.29 -4.85 12.93
N SER A 132 11.17 -5.27 12.01
CA SER A 132 11.20 -6.61 11.41
C SER A 132 11.15 -7.75 12.43
N ASP A 133 11.93 -7.69 13.51
CA ASP A 133 11.96 -8.73 14.54
C ASP A 133 10.58 -8.92 15.20
N GLU A 134 9.87 -7.82 15.48
CA GLU A 134 8.53 -7.85 16.06
C GLU A 134 7.49 -8.34 15.04
N VAL A 135 7.52 -7.83 13.81
CA VAL A 135 6.64 -8.30 12.74
C VAL A 135 6.81 -9.80 12.50
N ILE A 136 8.06 -10.27 12.37
CA ILE A 136 8.38 -11.69 12.12
C ILE A 136 7.92 -12.56 13.28
N LYS A 137 8.07 -12.11 14.53
CA LYS A 137 7.57 -12.82 15.70
C LYS A 137 6.06 -13.06 15.57
N HIS A 138 5.28 -12.02 15.30
CA HIS A 138 3.82 -12.13 15.15
C HIS A 138 3.41 -13.03 13.99
N VAL A 139 4.09 -12.93 12.84
CA VAL A 139 3.86 -13.82 11.70
C VAL A 139 4.14 -15.28 12.07
N ARG A 140 5.24 -15.56 12.77
CA ARG A 140 5.60 -16.94 13.19
C ARG A 140 4.60 -17.51 14.19
N GLU A 141 4.19 -16.71 15.18
CA GLU A 141 3.18 -17.10 16.17
C GLU A 141 1.83 -17.40 15.50
N PHE A 142 1.43 -16.55 14.55
CA PHE A 142 0.21 -16.76 13.77
C PHE A 142 0.26 -18.05 12.97
N LEU A 143 1.29 -18.25 12.14
CA LEU A 143 1.43 -19.47 11.32
C LEU A 143 1.58 -20.74 12.17
N GLY A 144 2.29 -20.66 13.30
CA GLY A 144 2.40 -21.76 14.25
C GLY A 144 1.04 -22.15 14.85
N GLY A 145 0.17 -21.17 15.10
CA GLY A 145 -1.20 -21.39 15.55
C GLY A 145 -2.16 -21.94 14.50
N LEU A 146 -1.82 -21.86 13.20
CA LEU A 146 -2.63 -22.43 12.11
C LEU A 146 -2.31 -23.92 11.83
N SER A 147 -1.20 -24.43 12.37
CA SER A 147 -0.71 -25.79 12.12
C SER A 147 -1.33 -26.84 13.06
N GLY A 148 -2.46 -26.51 13.71
CA GLY A 148 -3.19 -27.36 14.67
C GLY A 148 -4.44 -27.99 14.08
#